data_AF-A0AAC9PJS7-F1
#
_entry.id   AF-A0AAC9PJS7-F1
#
_cell.length_a   1.000
_cell.length_b   1.000
_cell.length_c   1.000
_cell.angle_alpha   90.00
_cell.angle_beta   90.00
_cell.angle_gamma   90.00
#
_symmetry.space_group_name_H-M   'P 1'
#
loop_
_entity.id
_entity.type
_entity.pdbx_description
1 polymer ?
#
loop_
_entity_poly.entity_id
_entity_poly.type
_entity_poly.pdbx_seq_one_letter_code
_entity_poly.pdbx_strand_id
1 'polypeptide(L)'
;MKIINILFCLFLLILNSCTANDTHIQQTKSRGKRDLPPKEVTQEKPKSKEELLREKLSEDQKTHLDWLKEALGNDGKFDKFLGYDESKIKEALDHIKSELDKCTGENANEQKSTFKQVVQGALGGGIDSFANQANSMCGGN
;
A
#
# COMPACT_ATOMS: atom_id res chain seq x y z
N MET A 1 4.98 8.14 -30.74
CA MET A 1 5.79 8.64 -29.60
C MET A 1 5.51 10.13 -29.41
N LYS A 2 4.62 10.47 -28.46
CA LYS A 2 4.36 11.80 -27.86
C LYS A 2 3.05 11.72 -27.07
N ILE A 3 3.11 12.01 -25.76
CA ILE A 3 2.05 12.64 -24.94
C ILE A 3 0.70 11.90 -24.83
N ILE A 4 0.69 10.60 -24.51
CA ILE A 4 -0.54 9.90 -24.12
C ILE A 4 -0.26 9.11 -22.83
N ASN A 5 -0.55 9.72 -21.68
CA ASN A 5 -1.00 9.00 -20.47
C ASN A 5 -1.39 9.90 -19.28
N ILE A 6 -1.15 11.21 -19.34
CA ILE A 6 -1.65 12.13 -18.30
C ILE A 6 -3.17 12.37 -18.45
N LEU A 7 -3.70 12.32 -19.67
CA LEU A 7 -5.12 12.56 -19.93
C LEU A 7 -6.00 11.42 -19.39
N PHE A 8 -5.50 10.19 -19.33
CA PHE A 8 -6.28 9.04 -18.83
C PHE A 8 -6.46 9.08 -17.31
N CYS A 9 -5.47 9.58 -16.57
CA CYS A 9 -5.55 9.69 -15.10
C CYS A 9 -6.55 10.77 -14.64
N LEU A 10 -6.72 11.86 -15.39
CA LEU A 10 -7.64 12.94 -15.03
C LEU A 10 -9.12 12.56 -15.19
N PHE A 11 -9.46 11.66 -16.13
CA PHE A 11 -10.85 11.23 -16.36
C PHE A 11 -11.42 10.34 -15.24
N LEU A 12 -10.58 9.64 -14.46
CA LEU A 12 -11.02 8.76 -13.37
C LEU A 12 -11.44 9.53 -12.10
N LEU A 13 -10.99 10.78 -11.93
CA LEU A 13 -11.29 11.60 -10.76
C LEU A 13 -12.73 12.14 -10.75
N ILE A 14 -13.37 12.24 -11.93
CA ILE A 14 -14.69 12.88 -12.06
C ILE A 14 -15.84 11.88 -11.79
N LEU A 15 -15.59 10.57 -11.82
CA LEU A 15 -16.62 9.53 -11.62
C LEU A 15 -16.82 9.08 -10.17
N ASN A 16 -15.97 9.51 -9.23
CA ASN A 16 -16.12 9.22 -7.79
C ASN A 16 -16.63 10.44 -6.99
N SER A 17 -17.14 11.46 -7.68
CA SER A 17 -17.79 12.62 -7.04
C SER A 17 -19.30 12.39 -6.99
N CYS A 18 -19.89 12.43 -5.78
CA CYS A 18 -21.30 12.25 -5.38
C CYS A 18 -21.66 10.79 -4.98
N THR A 19 -22.26 10.48 -3.82
CA THR A 19 -23.01 11.26 -2.81
C THR A 19 -22.82 10.68 -1.40
N ALA A 20 -22.67 11.54 -0.39
CA ALA A 20 -22.94 11.18 1.01
C ALA A 20 -24.44 11.36 1.30
N ASN A 21 -25.08 10.43 2.02
CA ASN A 21 -26.01 10.65 3.14
C ASN A 21 -26.77 9.36 3.58
N ASP A 22 -26.65 9.08 4.88
CA ASP A 22 -27.46 8.37 5.91
C ASP A 22 -28.37 7.16 5.61
N THR A 23 -28.21 6.12 6.45
CA THR A 23 -29.34 5.27 6.90
C THR A 23 -29.08 4.72 8.31
N HIS A 24 -29.95 5.13 9.24
CA HIS A 24 -30.08 4.69 10.63
C HIS A 24 -31.00 3.47 10.73
N ILE A 25 -30.64 2.37 11.41
CA ILE A 25 -31.61 1.43 12.05
C ILE A 25 -30.96 0.64 13.24
N GLN A 26 -31.35 1.06 14.45
CA GLN A 26 -31.93 0.29 15.57
C GLN A 26 -31.15 -0.76 16.41
N GLN A 27 -31.51 -0.69 17.70
CA GLN A 27 -31.11 -1.46 18.87
C GLN A 27 -31.41 -2.97 18.79
N THR A 28 -30.62 -3.78 19.51
CA THR A 28 -31.17 -4.81 20.41
C THR A 28 -30.24 -5.03 21.62
N LYS A 29 -30.77 -4.86 22.84
CA LYS A 29 -30.19 -5.38 24.10
C LYS A 29 -30.50 -6.88 24.21
N SER A 30 -29.56 -7.70 24.70
CA SER A 30 -29.92 -8.87 25.52
C SER A 30 -28.79 -9.30 26.46
N ARG A 31 -29.23 -9.76 27.63
CA ARG A 31 -28.56 -10.14 28.88
C ARG A 31 -27.84 -11.50 28.75
N GLY A 32 -26.76 -11.72 29.52
CA GLY A 32 -26.37 -13.08 29.93
C GLY A 32 -24.90 -13.23 30.35
N LYS A 33 -24.68 -13.35 31.66
CA LYS A 33 -23.38 -13.65 32.28
C LYS A 33 -22.74 -14.93 31.74
N ARG A 34 -21.41 -14.96 31.71
CA ARG A 34 -20.59 -16.08 32.18
C ARG A 34 -19.15 -15.64 32.39
N ASP A 35 -18.79 -15.47 33.65
CA ASP A 35 -17.40 -15.47 34.13
C ASP A 35 -16.78 -16.84 33.82
N LEU A 36 -15.80 -16.87 32.92
CA LEU A 36 -14.83 -17.96 32.81
C LEU A 36 -13.44 -17.31 32.86
N PRO A 37 -12.54 -17.72 33.78
CA PRO A 37 -11.20 -17.18 33.82
C PRO A 37 -10.48 -17.55 32.50
N PRO A 38 -9.86 -16.59 31.79
CA PRO A 38 -9.03 -16.92 30.63
C PRO A 38 -7.84 -17.74 31.14
N LYS A 39 -7.88 -19.04 30.88
CA LYS A 39 -6.70 -19.89 30.93
C LYS A 39 -5.79 -19.35 29.84
N GLU A 40 -4.71 -18.70 30.23
CA GLU A 40 -3.65 -18.21 29.34
C GLU A 40 -3.11 -19.39 28.53
N VAL A 41 -3.66 -19.57 27.33
CA VAL A 41 -3.02 -20.31 26.27
C VAL A 41 -2.43 -19.22 25.39
N THR A 42 -1.13 -19.01 25.53
CA THR A 42 -0.32 -18.27 24.56
C THR A 42 -0.38 -19.07 23.26
N GLN A 43 -1.48 -18.95 22.52
CA GLN A 43 -1.51 -19.30 21.11
C GLN A 43 -0.59 -18.28 20.44
N GLU A 44 0.63 -18.69 20.14
CA GLU A 44 1.42 -18.02 19.10
C GLU A 44 0.54 -18.00 17.85
N LYS A 45 -0.12 -16.87 17.63
CA LYS A 45 -0.89 -16.61 16.42
C LYS A 45 0.03 -16.94 15.24
N PRO A 46 -0.39 -17.79 14.29
CA PRO A 46 0.45 -18.10 13.14
C PRO A 46 0.91 -16.80 12.50
N LYS A 47 2.23 -16.64 12.36
CA LYS A 47 2.85 -15.41 11.87
C LYS A 47 2.21 -14.99 10.54
N SER A 48 1.90 -13.71 10.41
CA SER A 48 1.38 -13.14 9.17
C SER A 48 2.39 -13.34 8.03
N LYS A 49 1.91 -13.42 6.78
CA LYS A 49 2.79 -13.38 5.59
C LYS A 49 3.71 -12.16 5.61
N GLU A 50 3.20 -11.04 6.09
CA GLU A 50 3.96 -9.81 6.27
C GLU A 50 5.10 -9.99 7.29
N GLU A 51 4.83 -10.65 8.41
CA GLU A 51 5.80 -10.84 9.49
C GLU A 51 6.93 -11.79 9.05
N LEU A 52 6.59 -12.89 8.38
CA LEU A 52 7.55 -13.82 7.79
C LEU A 52 8.41 -13.15 6.70
N LEU A 53 7.81 -12.27 5.90
CA LEU A 53 8.55 -11.49 4.91
C LEU A 53 9.50 -10.50 5.59
N ARG A 54 9.05 -9.77 6.62
CA ARG A 54 9.86 -8.79 7.36
C ARG A 54 11.12 -9.39 7.95
N GLU A 55 11.08 -10.64 8.44
CA GLU A 55 12.28 -11.34 8.95
C GLU A 55 13.40 -11.48 7.91
N LYS A 56 13.07 -11.41 6.61
CA LYS A 56 13.99 -11.59 5.50
C LYS A 56 14.36 -10.30 4.76
N LEU A 57 13.78 -9.18 5.16
CA LEU A 57 14.02 -7.86 4.58
C LEU A 57 15.09 -7.11 5.39
N SER A 58 15.83 -6.22 4.71
CA SER A 58 16.68 -5.23 5.38
C SER A 58 15.84 -4.19 6.13
N GLU A 59 16.44 -3.43 7.05
CA GLU A 59 15.74 -2.35 7.77
C GLU A 59 15.16 -1.28 6.82
N ASP A 60 15.91 -0.94 5.77
CA ASP A 60 15.43 -0.04 4.72
C ASP A 60 14.21 -0.65 4.01
N GLN A 61 14.28 -1.91 3.60
CA GLN A 61 13.18 -2.58 2.93
C GLN A 61 11.93 -2.69 3.82
N LYS A 62 12.07 -2.91 5.12
CA LYS A 62 10.96 -2.89 6.07
C LYS A 62 10.27 -1.52 6.10
N THR A 63 11.05 -0.45 6.13
CA THR A 63 10.54 0.93 6.10
C THR A 63 9.76 1.21 4.81
N HIS A 64 10.27 0.73 3.67
CA HIS A 64 9.60 0.88 2.39
C HIS A 64 8.37 -0.02 2.24
N LEU A 65 8.36 -1.17 2.92
CA LEU A 65 7.18 -2.04 3.02
C LEU A 65 6.06 -1.35 3.80
N ASP A 66 6.38 -0.68 4.90
CA ASP A 66 5.43 0.15 5.65
C ASP A 66 4.88 1.30 4.80
N TRP A 67 5.77 2.03 4.12
CA TRP A 67 5.36 3.09 3.19
C TRP A 67 4.44 2.57 2.08
N LEU A 68 4.73 1.39 1.53
CA LEU A 68 3.93 0.75 0.50
C LEU A 68 2.57 0.31 1.04
N LYS A 69 2.51 -0.20 2.26
CA LYS A 69 1.26 -0.58 2.94
C LYS A 69 0.34 0.63 3.08
N GLU A 70 0.88 1.76 3.53
CA GLU A 70 0.13 3.03 3.55
C GLU A 70 -0.32 3.47 2.16
N ALA A 71 0.58 3.35 1.17
CA ALA A 71 0.28 3.74 -0.20
C ALA A 71 -0.85 2.90 -0.80
N LEU A 72 -0.90 1.60 -0.54
CA LEU A 72 -1.90 0.69 -1.11
C LEU A 72 -3.24 0.71 -0.37
N GLY A 73 -3.27 1.18 0.88
CA GLY A 73 -4.46 1.22 1.71
C GLY A 73 -5.04 -0.18 2.01
N ASN A 74 -6.33 -0.22 2.35
CA ASN A 74 -7.00 -1.43 2.85
C ASN A 74 -7.73 -2.25 1.77
N ASP A 75 -7.42 -2.04 0.49
CA ASP A 75 -8.13 -2.69 -0.63
C ASP A 75 -7.67 -4.14 -0.91
N GLY A 76 -6.92 -4.77 0.00
CA GLY A 76 -6.29 -6.08 -0.23
C GLY A 76 -5.16 -6.08 -1.28
N LYS A 77 -4.83 -4.92 -1.85
CA LYS A 77 -3.71 -4.73 -2.79
C LYS A 77 -2.37 -5.06 -2.12
N PHE A 78 -2.22 -4.71 -0.85
CA PHE A 78 -1.02 -5.07 -0.07
C PHE A 78 -0.92 -6.59 0.14
N ASP A 79 -2.01 -7.27 0.47
CA ASP A 79 -2.02 -8.74 0.56
C ASP A 79 -1.65 -9.43 -0.76
N LYS A 80 -2.11 -8.85 -1.89
CA LYS A 80 -1.69 -9.31 -3.22
C LYS A 80 -0.19 -9.11 -3.44
N PHE A 81 0.36 -7.97 -3.00
CA PHE A 81 1.81 -7.70 -3.07
C PHE A 81 2.62 -8.72 -2.26
N LEU A 82 2.16 -9.05 -1.04
CA LEU A 82 2.79 -10.08 -0.19
C LEU A 82 2.73 -11.49 -0.80
N GLY A 83 1.94 -11.70 -1.85
CA GLY A 83 1.85 -12.98 -2.57
C GLY A 83 2.89 -13.18 -3.67
N TYR A 84 3.70 -12.18 -3.99
CA TYR A 84 4.75 -12.30 -5.01
C TYR A 84 6.01 -12.99 -4.48
N ASP A 85 6.89 -13.38 -5.42
CA ASP A 85 8.19 -13.95 -5.09
C ASP A 85 9.02 -12.98 -4.23
N GLU A 86 9.68 -13.51 -3.21
CA GLU A 86 10.49 -12.72 -2.26
C GLU A 86 11.55 -11.85 -2.97
N SER A 87 12.21 -12.38 -4.00
CA SER A 87 13.20 -11.62 -4.78
C SER A 87 12.57 -10.42 -5.49
N LYS A 88 11.39 -10.59 -6.10
CA LYS A 88 10.66 -9.52 -6.80
C LYS A 88 10.13 -8.48 -5.83
N ILE A 89 9.69 -8.91 -4.64
CA ILE A 89 9.30 -8.01 -3.56
C ILE A 89 10.50 -7.15 -3.15
N LYS A 90 11.67 -7.75 -2.92
CA LYS A 90 12.90 -7.02 -2.56
C LYS A 90 13.29 -6.02 -3.65
N GLU A 91 13.31 -6.45 -4.91
CA GLU A 91 13.59 -5.59 -6.06
C GLU A 91 12.61 -4.41 -6.15
N ALA A 92 11.31 -4.66 -5.94
CA ALA A 92 10.31 -3.60 -5.93
C ALA A 92 10.50 -2.61 -4.77
N LEU A 93 10.82 -3.09 -3.57
CA LEU A 93 11.09 -2.24 -2.40
C LEU A 93 12.35 -1.40 -2.59
N ASP A 94 13.41 -1.99 -3.15
CA ASP A 94 14.66 -1.29 -3.46
C ASP A 94 14.45 -0.23 -4.55
N HIS A 95 13.61 -0.53 -5.55
CA HIS A 95 13.19 0.44 -6.56
C HIS A 95 12.44 1.62 -5.92
N ILE A 96 11.43 1.35 -5.09
CA ILE A 96 10.68 2.39 -4.35
C ILE A 96 11.64 3.27 -3.55
N LYS A 97 12.59 2.67 -2.83
CA LYS A 97 13.62 3.40 -2.09
C LYS A 97 14.39 4.34 -3.01
N SER A 98 14.92 3.82 -4.12
CA SER A 98 15.71 4.61 -5.06
C SER A 98 14.92 5.79 -5.64
N GLU A 99 13.62 5.61 -5.89
CA GLU A 99 12.74 6.66 -6.40
C GLU A 99 12.38 7.70 -5.33
N LEU A 100 12.23 7.29 -4.07
CA LEU A 100 11.99 8.18 -2.93
C LEU A 100 13.23 8.97 -2.52
N ASP A 101 14.42 8.38 -2.63
CA ASP A 101 15.70 9.03 -2.34
C ASP A 101 15.95 10.20 -3.32
N LYS A 102 15.42 10.14 -4.54
CA LYS A 102 15.44 11.26 -5.50
C LYS A 102 14.58 12.44 -5.05
N CYS A 103 13.58 12.22 -4.19
CA CYS A 103 12.64 13.24 -3.74
C CYS A 103 13.24 14.10 -2.63
N THR A 104 13.90 15.18 -3.05
CA THR A 104 14.54 16.18 -2.18
C THR A 104 14.05 17.59 -2.51
N GLY A 105 14.22 18.55 -1.59
CA GLY A 105 13.78 19.95 -1.77
C GLY A 105 12.36 20.24 -1.30
N GLU A 106 11.87 21.46 -1.58
CA GLU A 106 10.60 21.98 -1.04
C GLU A 106 9.37 21.18 -1.50
N ASN A 107 9.36 20.69 -2.74
CA ASN A 107 8.22 19.95 -3.31
C ASN A 107 8.28 18.43 -3.06
N ALA A 108 9.26 17.94 -2.28
CA ALA A 108 9.48 16.51 -2.08
C ALA A 108 8.25 15.79 -1.51
N ASN A 109 7.53 16.41 -0.57
CA ASN A 109 6.37 15.78 0.04
C ASN A 109 5.22 15.57 -0.95
N GLU A 110 4.95 16.56 -1.80
CA GLU A 110 3.93 16.48 -2.85
C GLU A 110 4.29 15.40 -3.87
N GLN A 111 5.55 15.37 -4.31
CA GLN A 111 6.04 14.36 -5.26
C GLN A 111 5.98 12.94 -4.68
N LYS A 112 6.29 12.75 -3.39
CA LYS A 112 6.12 11.46 -2.69
C LYS A 112 4.65 11.04 -2.63
N SER A 113 3.74 11.98 -2.43
CA SER A 113 2.28 11.72 -2.47
C SER A 113 1.83 11.28 -3.86
N THR A 114 2.27 11.98 -4.92
CA THR A 114 2.02 11.56 -6.31
C THR A 114 2.62 10.18 -6.59
N PHE A 115 3.82 9.91 -6.08
CA PHE A 115 4.48 8.62 -6.26
C PHE A 115 3.69 7.46 -5.64
N LYS A 116 3.00 7.66 -4.50
CA LYS A 116 2.08 6.65 -3.95
C LYS A 116 1.01 6.23 -4.98
N GLN A 117 0.43 7.19 -5.71
CA GLN A 117 -0.58 6.91 -6.74
C GLN A 117 0.01 6.16 -7.95
N VAL A 118 1.23 6.53 -8.36
CA VAL A 118 1.95 5.83 -9.43
C VAL A 118 2.22 4.37 -9.06
N VAL A 119 2.68 4.12 -7.83
CA VAL A 119 2.95 2.78 -7.30
C VAL A 119 1.68 1.93 -7.28
N GLN A 120 0.55 2.50 -6.84
CA GLN A 120 -0.75 1.82 -6.88
C GLN A 120 -1.13 1.39 -8.31
N GLY A 121 -0.95 2.27 -9.29
CA GLY A 121 -1.24 1.99 -10.70
C GLY A 121 -0.33 0.93 -11.29
N ALA A 122 0.98 1.05 -11.06
CA ALA A 122 1.99 0.12 -11.58
C ALA A 122 1.80 -1.31 -11.04
N LEU A 123 1.50 -1.47 -9.75
CA LEU A 123 1.24 -2.80 -9.17
C LEU A 123 -0.05 -3.43 -9.70
N GLY A 124 -0.97 -2.64 -10.27
CA GLY A 124 -2.13 -3.13 -11.01
C GLY A 124 -1.72 -3.91 -12.27
N GLY A 125 -0.62 -3.53 -12.92
CA GLY A 125 -0.04 -4.20 -14.09
C GLY A 125 0.79 -5.45 -13.78
N GLY A 126 1.10 -5.70 -12.50
CA GLY A 126 1.94 -6.81 -12.05
C GLY A 126 3.34 -6.37 -11.59
N ILE A 127 3.97 -7.18 -10.74
CA ILE A 127 5.27 -6.83 -10.14
C ILE A 127 6.44 -6.90 -11.15
N ASP A 128 6.34 -7.74 -12.18
CA ASP A 128 7.43 -7.96 -13.15
C ASP A 128 7.77 -6.70 -13.95
N SER A 129 6.77 -5.86 -14.21
CA SER A 129 6.95 -4.58 -14.90
C SER A 129 6.99 -3.38 -13.95
N PHE A 130 6.98 -3.61 -12.63
CA PHE A 130 6.82 -2.56 -11.64
C PHE A 130 7.90 -1.49 -11.75
N ALA A 131 9.18 -1.88 -11.73
CA ALA A 131 10.30 -0.92 -11.79
C ALA A 131 10.28 -0.07 -13.07
N ASN A 132 9.78 -0.62 -14.18
CA ASN A 132 9.68 0.09 -15.45
C ASN A 132 8.52 1.10 -15.48
N GLN A 133 7.49 0.90 -14.66
CA GLN A 133 6.26 1.70 -14.67
C GLN A 133 6.19 2.68 -13.48
N ALA A 134 6.80 2.32 -12.36
CA ALA A 134 6.72 3.07 -11.11
C ALA A 134 7.89 4.04 -10.96
N ASN A 135 7.95 5.08 -11.78
CA ASN A 135 8.98 6.12 -11.65
C ASN A 135 8.42 7.34 -10.90
N SER A 136 9.19 7.92 -9.98
CA SER A 136 8.81 9.17 -9.35
C SER A 136 9.04 10.35 -10.30
N MET A 137 8.33 11.44 -10.06
CA MET A 137 8.63 12.72 -10.73
C MET A 137 9.78 13.47 -10.05
N CYS A 138 10.48 12.81 -9.12
CA CYS A 138 11.54 13.40 -8.33
C CYS A 138 12.87 13.36 -9.09
N GLY A 139 13.70 14.38 -8.91
CA GLY A 139 14.97 14.50 -9.62
C GLY A 139 14.85 14.80 -11.12
N GLY A 140 13.62 15.00 -11.62
CA GLY A 140 13.37 15.60 -12.93
C GLY A 140 13.51 17.12 -12.82
N ASN A 141 14.68 17.63 -13.19
CA ASN A 141 14.84 19.05 -13.55
C ASN A 141 14.28 19.29 -14.96
#